data_AF-A0A7Z0N3G2-F1
#
_entry.id   AF-A0A7Z0N3G2-F1
#
_cell.length_a   1.000
_cell.length_b   1.000
_cell.length_c   1.000
_cell.angle_alpha   90.00
_cell.angle_beta   90.00
_cell.angle_gamma   90.00
#
_symmetry.space_group_name_H-M   'P 1'
#
loop_
_entity.id
_entity.type
_entity.pdbx_description
1 polymer ?
#
loop_
_entity_poly.entity_id
_entity_poly.type
_entity_poly.pdbx_seq_one_letter_code
_entity_poly.pdbx_strand_id
1 'polypeptide(L)'
;MAPIHHLMAHFPVALLFLALLIILIRAFFDTPAIRRIEGVLPLLLILGVAGGMATFVTGLFIWPNEAITSSPMGRNKLLMAAWMLAAWSVVTLLRLRGGPALWGQEGRWPLVLMSLIGGVLLATTGTLGGYLLGSPSRFSDGLRAMGWDVYHTYFAPNWALGVAVVLALVIIGIGFTRNPTNN
;
A
#
# COMPACT_ATOMS: atom_id res chain seq x y z
N MET A 1 -7.07 13.74 -21.61
CA MET A 1 -7.03 12.65 -20.60
C MET A 1 -6.14 12.95 -19.39
N ALA A 2 -4.96 13.59 -19.55
CA ALA A 2 -4.06 13.83 -18.42
C ALA A 2 -4.66 14.61 -17.23
N PRO A 3 -5.40 15.73 -17.41
CA PRO A 3 -6.01 16.44 -16.27
C PRO A 3 -7.02 15.61 -15.48
N ILE A 4 -7.81 14.79 -16.19
CA ILE A 4 -8.76 13.84 -15.60
C ILE A 4 -8.01 12.82 -14.75
N HIS A 5 -6.92 12.24 -15.27
CA HIS A 5 -6.10 11.29 -14.51
C HIS A 5 -5.44 11.92 -13.28
N HIS A 6 -4.99 13.17 -13.34
CA HIS A 6 -4.49 13.86 -12.15
C HIS A 6 -5.58 14.03 -11.09
N LEU A 7 -6.77 14.50 -11.47
CA LEU A 7 -7.91 14.59 -10.54
C LEU A 7 -8.29 13.23 -9.96
N MET A 8 -8.37 12.22 -10.83
CA MET A 8 -8.66 10.85 -10.43
C MET A 8 -7.58 10.27 -9.53
N ALA A 9 -6.31 10.67 -9.66
CA ALA A 9 -5.23 10.16 -8.82
C ALA A 9 -5.18 10.80 -7.42
N HIS A 10 -5.43 12.11 -7.30
CA HIS A 10 -5.28 12.80 -6.02
C HIS A 10 -6.42 12.49 -5.05
N PHE A 11 -7.65 12.38 -5.56
CA PHE A 11 -8.83 12.16 -4.71
C PHE A 11 -8.77 10.82 -3.94
N PRO A 12 -8.49 9.66 -4.57
CA PRO A 12 -8.30 8.37 -3.89
C PRO A 12 -7.12 8.38 -2.94
N VAL A 13 -6.01 9.02 -3.31
CA VAL A 13 -4.84 9.14 -2.44
C VAL A 13 -5.23 9.85 -1.15
N ALA A 14 -5.97 10.95 -1.23
CA ALA A 14 -6.43 11.68 -0.05
C ALA A 14 -7.39 10.84 0.80
N LEU A 15 -8.34 10.13 0.19
CA LEU A 15 -9.29 9.27 0.91
C LEU A 15 -8.61 8.12 1.64
N LEU A 16 -7.70 7.41 0.96
CA LEU A 16 -6.98 6.27 1.54
C LEU A 16 -5.98 6.74 2.60
N PHE A 17 -5.33 7.89 2.41
CA PHE A 17 -4.47 8.48 3.43
C PHE A 17 -5.26 8.91 4.67
N LEU A 18 -6.43 9.53 4.50
CA LEU A 18 -7.31 9.85 5.62
C LEU A 18 -7.80 8.57 6.33
N ALA A 19 -8.15 7.53 5.58
CA ALA A 19 -8.50 6.23 6.13
C ALA A 19 -7.35 5.63 6.97
N LEU A 20 -6.11 5.73 6.50
CA LEU A 20 -4.93 5.32 7.27
C LEU A 20 -4.86 6.05 8.62
N LEU A 21 -4.98 7.38 8.62
CA LEU A 21 -4.92 8.17 9.85
C LEU A 21 -6.03 7.79 10.83
N ILE A 22 -7.26 7.60 10.35
CA ILE A 22 -8.38 7.17 11.17
C ILE A 22 -8.13 5.78 11.76
N ILE A 23 -7.61 4.83 10.96
CA ILE A 23 -7.28 3.48 11.43
C ILE A 23 -6.23 3.54 12.55
N LEU A 24 -5.16 4.31 12.36
CA LEU A 24 -4.11 4.46 13.36
C LEU A 24 -4.65 5.09 14.65
N ILE A 25 -5.38 6.20 14.55
CA ILE A 25 -5.97 6.87 15.72
C ILE A 25 -6.91 5.92 16.46
N ARG A 26 -7.82 5.24 15.74
CA ARG A 26 -8.77 4.32 16.35
C ARG A 26 -8.11 3.10 17.00
N ALA A 27 -6.97 2.64 16.47
CA ALA A 27 -6.25 1.50 17.03
C ALA A 27 -5.72 1.77 18.44
N PHE A 28 -5.30 3.01 18.74
CA PHE A 28 -4.74 3.39 20.03
C PHE A 28 -5.73 4.05 20.99
N PHE A 29 -6.79 4.66 20.45
CA PHE A 29 -7.73 5.44 21.26
C PHE A 29 -9.18 4.98 21.04
N ASP A 30 -9.91 4.82 22.15
CA ASP A 30 -11.30 4.37 22.14
C ASP A 30 -12.23 5.35 22.87
N THR A 31 -12.36 6.56 22.32
CA THR A 31 -13.26 7.59 22.84
C THR A 31 -14.53 7.72 21.98
N PRO A 32 -15.65 8.21 22.52
CA PRO A 32 -16.88 8.42 21.74
C PRO A 32 -16.67 9.31 20.51
N ALA A 33 -15.80 10.32 20.58
CA ALA A 33 -15.46 11.19 19.45
C ALA A 33 -14.77 10.41 18.33
N ILE A 34 -13.81 9.55 18.68
CA ILE A 34 -13.05 8.75 17.70
C ILE A 34 -13.93 7.69 17.05
N ARG A 35 -14.87 7.08 17.78
CA ARG A 35 -15.87 6.17 17.20
C ARG A 35 -16.77 6.87 16.18
N ARG A 36 -17.12 8.14 16.39
CA ARG A 36 -17.90 8.92 15.40
C ARG A 36 -17.09 9.21 14.14
N ILE A 37 -15.84 9.62 14.29
CA ILE A 37 -14.93 9.84 13.15
C ILE A 37 -14.72 8.53 12.39
N GLU A 38 -14.50 7.45 13.11
CA GLU A 38 -14.35 6.11 12.53
C GLU A 38 -15.60 5.64 11.77
N GLY A 39 -16.79 6.15 12.11
CA GLY A 39 -18.02 5.88 11.38
C GLY A 39 -17.98 6.21 9.89
N VAL A 40 -17.13 7.16 9.45
CA VAL A 40 -16.96 7.47 8.02
C VAL A 40 -15.96 6.56 7.30
N LEU A 41 -15.18 5.78 8.04
CA LEU A 41 -14.09 4.96 7.51
C LEU A 41 -14.54 3.99 6.38
N PRO A 42 -15.67 3.26 6.49
CA PRO A 42 -16.14 2.40 5.41
C PRO A 42 -16.35 3.13 4.08
N LEU A 43 -16.91 4.34 4.13
CA LEU A 43 -17.15 5.15 2.93
C LEU A 43 -15.84 5.61 2.29
N LEU A 44 -14.90 6.11 3.11
CA LEU A 44 -13.59 6.53 2.64
C LEU A 44 -12.83 5.38 1.95
N LEU A 45 -12.90 4.18 2.53
CA LEU A 45 -12.28 2.98 1.98
C LEU A 45 -12.90 2.56 0.65
N ILE A 46 -14.22 2.48 0.57
CA ILE A 46 -14.94 2.12 -0.67
C ILE A 46 -14.62 3.11 -1.80
N LEU A 47 -14.78 4.41 -1.53
CA LEU A 47 -14.54 5.45 -2.53
C LEU A 47 -13.05 5.55 -2.89
N GLY A 48 -12.16 5.36 -1.91
CA GLY A 48 -10.71 5.34 -2.12
C GLY A 48 -10.28 4.17 -3.01
N VAL A 49 -10.76 2.96 -2.76
CA VAL A 49 -10.45 1.79 -3.61
C VAL A 49 -11.06 1.93 -5.00
N ALA A 50 -12.33 2.34 -5.09
CA ALA A 50 -13.00 2.52 -6.38
C ALA A 50 -12.32 3.59 -7.24
N GLY A 51 -11.99 4.75 -6.65
CA GLY A 51 -11.27 5.79 -7.36
C GLY A 51 -9.82 5.40 -7.68
N GLY A 52 -9.15 4.64 -6.80
CA GLY A 52 -7.83 4.08 -7.08
C GLY A 52 -7.85 3.14 -8.28
N MET A 53 -8.88 2.28 -8.38
CA MET A 53 -9.10 1.40 -9.52
C MET A 53 -9.31 2.22 -10.81
N ALA A 54 -10.16 3.25 -10.76
CA ALA A 54 -10.35 4.14 -11.90
C ALA A 54 -9.06 4.85 -12.31
N THR A 55 -8.23 5.27 -11.36
CA THR A 55 -6.90 5.85 -11.63
C THR A 55 -5.97 4.86 -12.31
N PHE A 56 -5.95 3.62 -11.83
CA PHE A 56 -5.13 2.56 -12.41
C PHE A 56 -5.52 2.30 -13.86
N VAL A 57 -6.82 2.10 -14.12
CA VAL A 57 -7.36 1.88 -15.47
C VAL A 57 -7.09 3.06 -16.39
N THR A 58 -7.36 4.30 -15.94
CA THR A 58 -7.07 5.49 -16.76
C THR A 58 -5.57 5.66 -17.03
N GLY A 59 -4.71 5.28 -16.09
CA GLY A 59 -3.25 5.26 -16.28
C GLY A 59 -2.83 4.33 -17.41
N LEU A 60 -3.43 3.14 -17.50
CA LEU A 60 -3.19 2.18 -18.59
C LEU A 60 -3.67 2.69 -19.95
N PHE A 61 -4.70 3.55 -19.99
CA PHE A 61 -5.16 4.17 -21.24
C PHE A 61 -4.32 5.37 -21.68
N ILE A 62 -3.62 6.03 -20.76
CA ILE A 62 -2.81 7.22 -21.07
C ILE A 62 -1.42 6.83 -21.58
N TRP A 63 -0.86 5.76 -21.05
CA TRP A 63 0.51 5.35 -21.34
C TRP A 63 0.53 4.02 -22.10
N PRO A 64 1.20 3.96 -23.27
CA PRO A 64 1.37 2.69 -23.99
C PRO A 64 2.03 1.62 -23.12
N ASN A 65 1.59 0.37 -23.27
CA ASN A 65 2.12 -0.75 -22.48
C ASN A 65 3.64 -0.91 -22.68
N GLU A 66 4.12 -0.67 -23.89
CA GLU A 66 5.54 -0.71 -24.26
C GLU A 66 6.33 0.37 -23.50
N ALA A 67 5.72 1.55 -23.31
CA ALA A 67 6.34 2.65 -22.57
C ALA A 67 6.42 2.35 -21.07
N ILE A 68 5.36 1.80 -20.46
CA ILE A 68 5.36 1.45 -19.03
C ILE A 68 6.29 0.27 -18.76
N THR A 69 6.33 -0.73 -19.65
CA THR A 69 7.03 -1.99 -19.38
C THR A 69 8.48 -2.03 -19.90
N SER A 70 8.95 -0.98 -20.59
CA SER A 70 10.34 -0.92 -21.09
C SER A 70 11.38 -0.58 -20.01
N SER A 71 10.97 0.05 -18.91
CA SER A 71 11.88 0.50 -17.84
C SER A 71 11.57 -0.14 -16.47
N PRO A 72 12.59 -0.35 -15.60
CA PRO A 72 12.38 -0.78 -14.22
C PRO A 72 11.40 0.14 -13.47
N MET A 73 11.54 1.46 -13.64
CA MET A 73 10.65 2.47 -13.05
C MET A 73 9.18 2.23 -13.40
N GLY A 74 8.87 2.09 -14.70
CA GLY A 74 7.49 1.92 -15.15
C GLY A 74 6.89 0.59 -14.67
N ARG A 75 7.66 -0.51 -14.71
CA ARG A 75 7.22 -1.81 -14.16
C ARG A 75 6.98 -1.73 -12.65
N ASN A 76 7.89 -1.10 -11.91
CA ASN A 76 7.72 -0.88 -10.47
C ASN A 76 6.47 -0.05 -10.20
N LYS A 77 6.20 0.99 -10.98
CA LYS A 77 4.99 1.82 -10.80
C LYS A 77 3.73 1.00 -10.95
N LEU A 78 3.65 0.19 -12.01
CA LEU A 78 2.51 -0.69 -12.27
C LEU A 78 2.33 -1.69 -11.13
N LEU A 79 3.42 -2.34 -10.71
CA LEU A 79 3.43 -3.34 -9.66
C LEU A 79 3.03 -2.74 -8.29
N MET A 80 3.62 -1.62 -7.91
CA MET A 80 3.30 -0.93 -6.65
C MET A 80 1.85 -0.44 -6.64
N ALA A 81 1.34 0.05 -7.77
CA ALA A 81 -0.06 0.46 -7.88
C ALA A 81 -1.02 -0.73 -7.74
N ALA A 82 -0.70 -1.87 -8.35
CA ALA A 82 -1.48 -3.10 -8.22
C ALA A 82 -1.47 -3.64 -6.78
N TRP A 83 -0.30 -3.72 -6.14
CA TRP A 83 -0.18 -4.14 -4.74
C TRP A 83 -0.86 -3.17 -3.77
N MET A 84 -0.76 -1.86 -4.03
CA MET A 84 -1.47 -0.83 -3.27
C MET A 84 -2.98 -1.08 -3.32
N LEU A 85 -3.54 -1.31 -4.52
CA LEU A 85 -4.97 -1.61 -4.67
C LEU A 85 -5.37 -2.91 -3.98
N ALA A 86 -4.55 -3.96 -4.08
CA ALA A 86 -4.81 -5.22 -3.39
C ALA A 86 -4.81 -5.04 -1.86
N ALA A 87 -3.81 -4.37 -1.30
CA ALA A 87 -3.72 -4.09 0.13
C ALA A 87 -4.92 -3.29 0.63
N TRP A 88 -5.27 -2.19 -0.06
CA TRP A 88 -6.42 -1.37 0.32
C TRP A 88 -7.76 -2.07 0.14
N SER A 89 -7.88 -2.97 -0.85
CA SER A 89 -9.06 -3.83 -0.99
C SER A 89 -9.19 -4.80 0.18
N VAL A 90 -8.09 -5.40 0.63
CA VAL A 90 -8.08 -6.26 1.84
C VAL A 90 -8.47 -5.45 3.07
N VAL A 91 -7.88 -4.27 3.28
CA VAL A 91 -8.25 -3.36 4.40
C VAL A 91 -9.74 -3.03 4.37
N THR A 92 -10.27 -2.73 3.18
CA THR A 92 -11.70 -2.44 2.97
C THR A 92 -12.56 -3.63 3.36
N LEU A 93 -12.24 -4.83 2.84
CA LEU A 93 -12.99 -6.05 3.14
C LEU A 93 -12.93 -6.42 4.62
N LEU A 94 -11.75 -6.32 5.24
CA LEU A 94 -11.57 -6.57 6.67
C LEU A 94 -12.44 -5.61 7.49
N ARG A 95 -12.42 -4.32 7.17
CA ARG A 95 -13.25 -3.34 7.90
C ARG A 95 -14.73 -3.57 7.67
N LEU A 96 -15.18 -3.84 6.44
CA LEU A 96 -16.59 -4.06 6.13
C LEU A 96 -17.14 -5.33 6.79
N ARG A 97 -16.39 -6.43 6.76
CA ARG A 97 -16.81 -7.72 7.35
C ARG A 97 -16.64 -7.75 8.86
N GLY A 98 -15.55 -7.19 9.38
CA GLY A 98 -15.24 -7.21 10.81
C GLY A 98 -16.11 -6.27 11.64
N GLY A 99 -16.72 -5.24 11.02
CA GLY A 99 -17.62 -4.34 11.71
C GLY A 99 -16.97 -3.68 12.94
N PRO A 100 -17.76 -3.37 13.99
CA PRO A 100 -17.23 -2.86 15.26
C PRO A 100 -16.35 -3.87 16.01
N ALA A 101 -16.56 -5.18 15.82
CA ALA A 101 -15.84 -6.25 16.53
C ALA A 101 -14.35 -6.29 16.17
N LEU A 102 -13.99 -5.81 14.97
CA LEU A 102 -12.61 -5.70 14.51
C LEU A 102 -11.71 -4.88 15.45
N TRP A 103 -12.29 -3.92 16.18
CA TRP A 103 -11.56 -3.07 17.11
C TRP A 103 -11.27 -3.71 18.48
N GLY A 104 -11.65 -4.98 18.68
CA GLY A 104 -11.23 -5.80 19.81
C GLY A 104 -9.72 -6.05 19.85
N GLN A 105 -9.25 -6.79 20.86
CA GLN A 105 -7.82 -6.82 21.23
C GLN A 105 -6.90 -7.31 20.10
N GLU A 106 -7.25 -8.41 19.41
CA GLU A 106 -6.40 -9.02 18.39
C GLU A 106 -6.76 -8.61 16.95
N GLY A 107 -8.05 -8.34 16.68
CA GLY A 107 -8.56 -8.08 15.32
C GLY A 107 -8.05 -6.78 14.69
N ARG A 108 -7.67 -5.79 15.50
CA ARG A 108 -7.25 -4.46 15.01
C ARG A 108 -5.84 -4.46 14.38
N TRP A 109 -4.95 -5.33 14.85
CA TRP A 109 -3.55 -5.32 14.43
C TRP A 109 -3.34 -5.75 12.98
N PRO A 110 -4.02 -6.79 12.45
CA PRO A 110 -3.99 -7.10 11.02
C PRO A 110 -4.45 -5.92 10.15
N LEU A 111 -5.49 -5.19 10.59
CA LEU A 111 -5.98 -4.01 9.87
C LEU A 111 -4.93 -2.89 9.85
N VAL A 112 -4.30 -2.61 11.00
CA VAL A 112 -3.22 -1.61 11.13
C VAL A 112 -2.01 -1.99 10.28
N LEU A 113 -1.58 -3.25 10.33
CA LEU A 113 -0.44 -3.72 9.55
C LEU A 113 -0.70 -3.58 8.05
N MET A 114 -1.87 -4.04 7.58
CA MET A 114 -2.22 -3.94 6.17
C MET A 114 -2.42 -2.49 5.71
N SER A 115 -2.97 -1.61 6.56
CA SER A 115 -3.12 -0.19 6.20
C SER A 115 -1.77 0.53 6.13
N LEU A 116 -0.81 0.20 7.01
CA LEU A 116 0.55 0.71 6.95
C LEU A 116 1.26 0.26 5.65
N ILE A 117 1.17 -1.03 5.31
CA ILE A 117 1.71 -1.55 4.05
C ILE A 117 1.05 -0.83 2.86
N GLY A 118 -0.28 -0.72 2.85
CA GLY A 118 -1.02 0.02 1.84
C GLY A 118 -0.61 1.49 1.74
N GLY A 119 -0.33 2.14 2.87
CA GLY A 119 0.14 3.52 2.94
C GLY A 119 1.54 3.72 2.35
N VAL A 120 2.48 2.82 2.65
CA VAL A 120 3.82 2.83 2.05
C VAL A 120 3.75 2.60 0.55
N LEU A 121 2.93 1.64 0.09
CA LEU A 121 2.72 1.37 -1.34
C LEU A 121 2.06 2.55 -2.05
N LEU A 122 1.12 3.24 -1.39
CA LEU A 122 0.49 4.47 -1.90
C LEU A 122 1.51 5.59 -2.09
N ALA A 123 2.34 5.85 -1.07
CA ALA A 123 3.40 6.86 -1.13
C ALA A 123 4.46 6.55 -2.20
N THR A 124 4.84 5.27 -2.33
CA THR A 124 5.78 4.79 -3.34
C THR A 124 5.21 4.95 -4.75
N THR A 125 3.97 4.55 -4.98
CA THR A 125 3.27 4.69 -6.27
C THR A 125 3.16 6.16 -6.69
N GLY A 126 2.85 7.05 -5.75
CA GLY A 126 2.82 8.49 -5.97
C GLY A 126 4.20 9.05 -6.35
N THR A 127 5.24 8.63 -5.63
CA THR A 127 6.63 9.04 -5.90
C THR A 127 7.11 8.62 -7.28
N LEU A 128 6.85 7.38 -7.68
CA LEU A 128 7.15 6.90 -9.04
C LEU A 128 6.34 7.67 -10.11
N GLY A 129 5.12 8.11 -9.79
CA GLY A 129 4.36 9.01 -10.65
C GLY A 129 5.01 10.37 -10.82
N GLY A 130 5.54 10.94 -9.73
CA GLY A 130 6.31 12.19 -9.77
C GLY A 130 7.53 12.10 -10.69
N TYR A 131 8.29 11.00 -10.61
CA TYR A 131 9.43 10.76 -11.51
C TYR A 131 9.05 10.74 -13.00
N LEU A 132 7.95 10.07 -13.35
CA LEU A 132 7.46 10.05 -14.74
C LEU A 132 7.06 11.44 -15.26
N LEU A 133 6.70 12.35 -14.36
CA LEU A 133 6.30 13.72 -14.67
C LEU A 133 7.45 14.73 -14.52
N GLY A 134 8.67 14.26 -14.22
CA GLY A 134 9.83 15.14 -13.99
C GLY A 134 9.79 15.93 -12.68
N SER A 135 8.96 15.53 -11.72
CA SER A 135 8.79 16.17 -10.41
C SER A 135 8.98 15.16 -9.27
N PRO A 136 10.24 14.76 -8.96
CA PRO A 136 10.52 13.82 -7.88
C PRO A 136 10.17 14.40 -6.51
N SER A 137 9.70 13.55 -5.60
CA SER A 137 9.33 13.94 -4.23
C SER A 137 10.50 13.76 -3.25
N ARG A 138 10.43 14.35 -2.05
CA ARG A 138 11.41 14.09 -0.97
C ARG A 138 11.43 12.63 -0.50
N PHE A 139 10.34 11.89 -0.71
CA PHE A 139 10.30 10.46 -0.40
C PHE A 139 11.30 9.66 -1.27
N SER A 140 11.62 10.19 -2.46
CA SER A 140 12.64 9.63 -3.35
C SER A 140 14.03 9.59 -2.72
N ASP A 141 14.39 10.61 -1.93
CA ASP A 141 15.68 10.65 -1.25
C ASP A 141 15.78 9.54 -0.20
N GLY A 142 14.67 9.28 0.52
CA GLY A 142 14.57 8.16 1.46
C GLY A 142 14.68 6.80 0.77
N LEU A 143 14.00 6.63 -0.36
CA LEU A 143 14.11 5.42 -1.18
C LEU A 143 15.53 5.18 -1.67
N ARG A 144 16.19 6.23 -2.15
CA ARG A 144 17.58 6.18 -2.61
C ARG A 144 18.55 5.85 -1.47
N ALA A 145 18.33 6.41 -0.27
CA ALA A 145 19.11 6.07 0.93
C ALA A 145 18.98 4.60 1.33
N MET A 146 17.82 3.98 1.05
CA MET A 146 17.61 2.53 1.21
C MET A 146 18.16 1.71 0.03
N GLY A 147 18.93 2.31 -0.89
CA GLY A 147 19.52 1.63 -2.04
C GLY A 147 18.55 1.34 -3.17
N TRP A 148 17.36 1.97 -3.19
CA TRP A 148 16.41 1.85 -4.30
C TRP A 148 16.62 2.98 -5.30
N ASP A 149 17.38 2.70 -6.36
CA ASP A 149 17.45 3.56 -7.53
C ASP A 149 16.25 3.27 -8.44
N VAL A 150 15.35 4.26 -8.58
CA VAL A 150 14.12 4.16 -9.36
C VAL A 150 14.37 3.78 -10.82
N TYR A 151 15.51 4.18 -11.40
CA TYR A 151 15.81 3.90 -12.81
C TYR A 151 16.39 2.50 -13.04
N HIS A 152 17.10 1.94 -12.07
CA HIS A 152 17.87 0.71 -12.25
C HIS A 152 17.38 -0.47 -11.41
N THR A 153 16.74 -0.22 -10.28
CA THR A 153 16.34 -1.27 -9.35
C THR A 153 14.96 -1.79 -9.71
N TYR A 154 14.88 -3.05 -10.13
CA TYR A 154 13.59 -3.71 -10.33
C TYR A 154 13.14 -4.42 -9.05
N PHE A 155 11.90 -4.18 -8.63
CA PHE A 155 11.28 -4.76 -7.43
C PHE A 155 11.88 -4.35 -6.09
N ALA A 156 13.10 -4.77 -5.78
CA ALA A 156 13.75 -4.53 -4.49
C ALA A 156 15.28 -4.40 -4.63
N PRO A 157 15.94 -3.62 -3.77
CA PRO A 157 17.40 -3.59 -3.72
C PRO A 157 18.00 -4.98 -3.41
N ASN A 158 19.19 -5.27 -3.90
CA ASN A 158 19.86 -6.57 -3.71
C ASN A 158 20.00 -6.97 -2.23
N TRP A 159 20.24 -6.01 -1.33
CA TRP A 159 20.34 -6.29 0.10
C TRP A 159 19.02 -6.80 0.69
N ALA A 160 17.88 -6.26 0.23
CA ALA A 160 16.56 -6.65 0.70
C ALA A 160 16.20 -8.06 0.24
N LEU A 161 16.60 -8.43 -0.98
CA LEU A 161 16.50 -9.81 -1.46
C LEU A 161 17.37 -10.76 -0.62
N GLY A 162 18.59 -10.35 -0.26
CA GLY A 162 19.45 -11.09 0.66
C GLY A 162 18.80 -11.34 2.02
N VAL A 163 18.20 -10.31 2.62
CA VAL A 163 17.46 -10.43 3.89
C VAL A 163 16.26 -11.37 3.73
N ALA A 164 15.50 -11.27 2.65
CA ALA A 164 14.36 -12.15 2.40
C ALA A 164 14.78 -13.63 2.30
N VAL A 165 15.90 -13.93 1.64
CA VAL A 165 16.47 -15.28 1.58
C VAL A 165 16.87 -15.77 2.98
N VAL A 166 17.56 -14.93 3.78
CA VAL A 166 17.95 -15.30 5.15
C VAL A 166 16.72 -15.59 6.01
N LEU A 167 15.69 -14.74 5.95
CA LEU A 167 14.44 -14.95 6.68
C LEU A 167 13.73 -16.24 6.24
N ALA A 168 13.67 -16.52 4.94
CA ALA A 168 13.10 -17.76 4.43
C ALA A 168 13.85 -18.99 4.98
N LEU A 169 15.18 -18.96 5.00
CA LEU A 169 16.00 -20.03 5.59
C LEU A 169 15.75 -20.20 7.09
N VAL A 170 15.61 -19.09 7.83
CA VAL A 170 15.28 -19.13 9.28
C VAL A 170 13.90 -19.74 9.51
N ILE A 171 12.89 -19.35 8.73
CA ILE A 171 11.53 -19.91 8.84
C ILE A 171 11.54 -21.41 8.55
N ILE A 172 12.25 -21.83 7.51
CA ILE A 172 12.43 -23.25 7.16
C ILE A 172 13.12 -24.00 8.31
N GLY A 173 14.21 -23.44 8.85
CA GLY A 173 14.92 -24.02 9.98
C GLY A 173 14.04 -24.18 11.22
N ILE A 174 13.28 -23.14 11.59
CA ILE A 174 12.31 -23.20 12.68
C ILE A 174 11.26 -24.29 12.42
N GLY A 175 10.76 -24.37 11.19
CA GLY A 175 9.80 -25.38 10.75
C GLY A 175 10.31 -26.81 10.96
N PHE A 176 11.59 -27.08 10.63
CA PHE A 176 12.21 -28.39 10.87
C PHE A 176 12.49 -28.68 12.35
N THR A 177 12.73 -27.65 13.18
CA THR A 177 12.95 -27.87 14.63
C THR A 177 11.65 -28.08 15.42
N ARG A 178 10.49 -27.69 14.88
CA ARG A 178 9.18 -27.96 15.49
C ARG A 178 8.70 -29.36 15.13
N ASN A 179 9.03 -30.36 15.97
CA ASN A 179 8.45 -31.69 15.87
C ASN A 179 6.91 -31.63 16.01
N PRO A 180 6.13 -32.33 15.15
CA PRO A 180 4.66 -32.33 15.19
C PRO A 180 4.05 -33.07 16.40
N THR A 181 4.84 -33.64 17.31
CA THR A 181 4.37 -34.52 18.39
C THR A 181 4.15 -33.85 19.73
N ASN A 182 4.24 -32.52 19.82
CA ASN A 182 3.88 -31.76 21.03
C ASN A 182 2.57 -30.99 20.80
N ASN A 183 1.45 -31.71 20.81
CA ASN A 183 0.11 -31.23 21.16
C ASN A 183 -0.79 -32.45 21.42
#